data_AF-A0A7R9P133-F1
#
_entry.id   AF-A0A7R9P133-F1
#
_cell.length_a   1.000
_cell.length_b   1.000
_cell.length_c   1.000
_cell.angle_alpha   90.00
_cell.angle_beta   90.00
_cell.angle_gamma   90.00
#
_symmetry.space_group_name_H-M   'P 1'
#
loop_
_entity.id
_entity.type
_entity.pdbx_description
1 polymer ?
#
loop_
_entity_poly.entity_id
_entity_poly.type
_entity_poly.pdbx_seq_one_letter_code
_entity_poly.pdbx_strand_id
1 'polypeptide(L)'
;VVTETMLWSGGLAAVNIVGMTGDVVTETMPWSGGLVAVNSVGMTGGVGHILLRPHHKKKLNDGLPTDELPRLLFISGRTEEGLETTISKLESKPVDVECVKLLQDLHSSRISNYNYRGYTILGNSDKYREIKYYDGLKRPVWFIFSGMGSQWPGMGTQLLKFPIISESIRRSHNILTEKGLDLLYIINSTDKSIFNNILHSFVGITAIQV
;
A
#
# COMPACT_ATOMS: atom_id res chain seq x y z
N VAL A 1 -7.63 30.39 -28.05
CA VAL A 1 -6.69 29.32 -28.48
C VAL A 1 -5.44 29.45 -27.64
N VAL A 2 -5.31 28.65 -26.58
CA VAL A 2 -4.02 28.51 -25.89
C VAL A 2 -3.32 27.32 -26.55
N THR A 3 -2.38 27.61 -27.43
CA THR A 3 -1.46 26.63 -27.99
C THR A 3 -0.22 26.56 -27.13
N GLU A 4 -0.18 25.67 -26.15
CA GLU A 4 1.11 25.18 -25.68
C GLU A 4 1.65 24.22 -26.75
N THR A 5 2.72 24.66 -27.42
CA THR A 5 3.40 23.88 -28.44
C THR A 5 4.50 23.09 -27.76
N MET A 6 4.28 21.80 -27.50
CA MET A 6 5.37 20.90 -27.12
C MET A 6 6.04 20.38 -28.40
N LEU A 7 7.32 20.72 -28.57
CA LEU A 7 8.17 20.17 -29.63
C LEU A 7 8.60 18.75 -29.22
N TRP A 8 8.09 17.74 -29.91
CA TRP A 8 8.69 16.40 -29.93
C TRP A 8 9.47 16.23 -31.24
N SER A 9 10.52 15.41 -31.21
CA SER A 9 11.52 15.21 -32.28
C SER A 9 10.99 14.55 -33.58
N GLY A 10 9.69 14.68 -33.87
CA GLY A 10 9.06 14.19 -35.10
C GLY A 10 7.84 14.99 -35.58
N GLY A 11 7.50 16.13 -34.96
CA GLY A 11 6.41 17.00 -35.42
C GLY A 11 5.87 17.94 -34.34
N LEU A 12 5.27 19.06 -34.76
CA LEU A 12 4.47 19.92 -33.89
C LEU A 12 3.14 19.24 -33.58
N ALA A 13 2.83 19.06 -32.30
CA ALA A 13 1.49 18.73 -31.83
C ALA A 13 0.95 19.92 -31.01
N ALA A 14 -0.16 20.49 -31.46
CA ALA A 14 -0.91 21.50 -30.70
C ALA A 14 -2.08 20.80 -30.00
N VAL A 15 -2.10 20.78 -28.67
CA VAL A 15 -3.25 20.31 -27.87
C VAL A 15 -4.17 21.50 -27.64
N ASN A 16 -5.34 21.49 -28.26
CA ASN A 16 -6.33 22.57 -28.09
C ASN A 16 -7.49 22.05 -27.23
N ILE A 17 -7.61 22.54 -26.00
CA ILE A 17 -8.75 22.28 -25.10
C ILE A 17 -9.74 23.42 -25.32
N VAL A 18 -10.88 23.14 -25.96
CA VAL A 18 -11.89 24.15 -26.29
C VAL A 18 -13.22 23.80 -25.64
N GLY A 19 -13.70 24.66 -24.74
CA GLY A 19 -15.11 24.74 -24.37
C GLY A 19 -15.90 25.50 -25.45
N MET A 20 -17.17 25.18 -25.65
CA MET A 20 -17.98 25.60 -26.83
C MET A 20 -18.26 27.13 -26.95
N THR A 21 -17.66 27.97 -26.12
CA THR A 21 -17.54 29.44 -26.26
C THR A 21 -16.09 29.82 -25.95
N GLY A 22 -15.45 30.57 -26.85
CA GLY A 22 -13.98 30.69 -27.01
C GLY A 22 -13.23 31.50 -25.94
N ASP A 23 -13.48 31.27 -24.66
CA ASP A 23 -12.74 31.91 -23.58
C ASP A 23 -11.34 31.31 -23.45
N VAL A 24 -10.33 32.17 -23.53
CA VAL A 24 -8.92 31.78 -23.38
C VAL A 24 -8.62 31.69 -21.89
N VAL A 25 -8.21 30.50 -21.42
CA VAL A 25 -7.80 30.31 -20.02
C VAL A 25 -6.42 30.95 -19.81
N THR A 26 -6.40 32.17 -19.27
CA THR A 26 -5.16 32.93 -18.98
C THR A 26 -4.74 32.88 -17.51
N GLU A 27 -5.63 32.41 -16.63
CA GLU A 27 -5.41 32.31 -15.18
C GLU A 27 -5.86 30.93 -14.66
N THR A 28 -5.48 30.59 -13.43
CA THR A 28 -5.92 29.32 -12.82
C THR A 28 -7.41 29.38 -12.50
N MET A 29 -8.22 28.61 -13.23
CA MET A 29 -9.67 28.60 -13.06
C MET A 29 -10.17 27.25 -12.49
N PRO A 30 -11.16 27.26 -11.58
CA PRO A 30 -11.81 26.02 -11.15
C PRO A 30 -12.44 25.26 -12.32
N TRP A 31 -12.19 23.96 -12.39
CA TRP A 31 -12.80 23.11 -13.41
C TRP A 31 -14.24 22.75 -13.03
N SER A 32 -15.21 23.20 -13.83
CA SER A 32 -16.65 22.97 -13.60
C SER A 32 -17.17 21.59 -14.08
N GLY A 33 -16.31 20.76 -14.67
CA GLY A 33 -16.69 19.48 -15.26
C GLY A 33 -16.90 19.54 -16.77
N GLY A 34 -17.54 18.51 -17.32
CA GLY A 34 -17.87 18.45 -18.75
C GLY A 34 -16.90 17.62 -19.59
N LEU A 35 -17.22 17.49 -20.89
CA LEU A 35 -16.37 16.79 -21.85
C LEU A 35 -15.20 17.68 -22.26
N VAL A 36 -14.03 17.06 -22.42
CA VAL A 36 -12.83 17.72 -22.92
C VAL A 36 -12.57 17.23 -24.33
N ALA A 37 -12.58 18.14 -25.30
CA ALA A 37 -12.08 17.88 -26.63
C ALA A 37 -10.58 18.12 -26.69
N VAL A 38 -9.84 17.20 -27.29
CA VAL A 38 -8.43 17.39 -27.66
C VAL A 38 -8.29 17.21 -29.16
N ASN A 39 -7.88 18.28 -29.82
CA ASN A 39 -7.53 18.28 -31.24
C ASN A 39 -6.02 18.16 -31.41
N SER A 40 -5.59 17.49 -32.48
CA SER A 40 -4.21 17.49 -32.98
C SER A 40 -4.23 17.60 -34.49
N VAL A 41 -3.44 18.53 -35.04
CA VAL A 41 -3.32 18.74 -36.49
C VAL A 41 -1.83 18.73 -36.83
N GLY A 42 -1.42 17.73 -37.61
CA GLY A 42 -0.06 17.61 -38.11
C GLY A 42 0.17 18.50 -39.33
N MET A 43 1.41 18.97 -39.48
CA MET A 43 1.83 19.85 -40.58
C MET A 43 1.57 19.25 -41.98
N THR A 44 1.59 17.93 -42.10
CA THR A 44 1.31 17.19 -43.35
C THR A 44 -0.19 16.96 -43.60
N GLY A 45 -1.07 17.53 -42.78
CA GLY A 45 -2.53 17.46 -42.94
C GLY A 45 -3.22 16.35 -42.15
N GLY A 46 -2.50 15.56 -41.35
CA GLY A 46 -3.12 14.56 -40.47
C GLY A 46 -3.93 15.23 -39.35
N VAL A 47 -5.18 14.83 -39.15
CA VAL A 47 -6.05 15.36 -38.08
C VAL A 47 -6.47 14.24 -37.14
N GLY A 48 -6.31 14.48 -35.84
CA GLY A 48 -6.82 13.62 -34.77
C GLY A 48 -7.74 14.41 -33.84
N HIS A 49 -8.84 13.79 -33.43
CA HIS A 49 -9.78 14.35 -32.47
C HIS A 49 -10.17 13.29 -31.44
N ILE A 50 -10.12 13.63 -30.16
CA ILE A 50 -10.63 12.80 -29.08
C ILE A 50 -11.55 13.61 -28.17
N LEU A 51 -12.59 12.94 -27.66
CA LEU A 51 -13.44 13.44 -26.60
C LEU A 51 -13.18 12.62 -25.34
N LEU A 52 -12.81 13.31 -24.26
CA LEU A 52 -12.54 12.72 -22.96
C LEU A 52 -13.66 13.09 -21.99
N ARG A 53 -14.14 12.11 -21.23
CA ARG A 53 -15.05 12.33 -20.11
C ARG A 53 -14.30 12.17 -18.79
N PRO A 54 -14.34 13.16 -17.88
CA PRO A 54 -13.69 13.04 -16.58
C PRO A 54 -14.31 11.89 -15.76
N HIS A 55 -13.45 11.23 -14.98
CA HIS A 55 -13.88 10.19 -14.06
C HIS A 55 -14.26 10.81 -12.72
N HIS A 56 -15.56 10.78 -12.38
CA HIS A 56 -16.11 11.44 -11.18
C HIS A 56 -16.23 10.52 -9.96
N LYS A 57 -15.55 9.37 -9.94
CA LYS A 57 -15.59 8.49 -8.77
C LYS A 57 -14.91 9.17 -7.60
N LYS A 58 -15.68 9.41 -6.53
CA LYS A 58 -15.15 9.82 -5.24
C LYS A 58 -14.58 8.61 -4.53
N LYS A 59 -13.43 8.78 -3.90
CA LYS A 59 -12.85 7.75 -3.03
C LYS A 59 -13.76 7.54 -1.82
N LEU A 60 -13.82 6.30 -1.35
CA LEU A 60 -14.50 6.02 -0.08
C LEU A 60 -13.68 6.66 1.05
N ASN A 61 -14.34 7.38 1.96
CA ASN A 61 -13.70 8.07 3.08
C ASN A 61 -12.52 8.97 2.66
N ASP A 62 -12.60 9.59 1.47
CA ASP A 62 -11.53 10.38 0.85
C ASP A 62 -10.18 9.64 0.73
N GLY A 63 -10.21 8.31 0.70
CA GLY A 63 -9.05 7.43 0.63
C GLY A 63 -8.44 7.09 2.00
N LEU A 64 -8.95 7.65 3.09
CA LEU A 64 -8.42 7.41 4.44
C LEU A 64 -8.78 6.00 4.93
N PRO A 65 -7.87 5.33 5.67
CA PRO A 65 -8.17 4.07 6.36
C PRO A 65 -9.40 4.18 7.27
N THR A 66 -10.17 3.11 7.35
CA THR A 66 -11.29 2.96 8.29
C THR A 66 -10.89 2.26 9.59
N ASP A 67 -9.60 1.92 9.72
CA ASP A 67 -9.02 1.20 10.85
C ASP A 67 -7.73 1.92 11.31
N GLU A 68 -7.24 1.54 12.49
CA GLU A 68 -6.04 2.11 13.10
C GLU A 68 -4.76 1.34 12.74
N LEU A 69 -4.80 0.47 11.72
CA LEU A 69 -3.65 -0.37 11.39
C LEU A 69 -2.63 0.39 10.54
N PRO A 70 -1.33 0.23 10.81
CA PRO A 70 -0.31 0.73 9.91
C PRO A 70 -0.34 -0.04 8.57
N ARG A 71 0.11 0.61 7.49
CA ARG A 71 0.18 0.00 6.15
C ARG A 71 1.63 -0.26 5.77
N LEU A 72 1.99 -1.53 5.61
CA LEU A 72 3.26 -1.94 5.03
C LEU A 72 3.16 -1.83 3.50
N LEU A 73 4.05 -1.04 2.90
CA LEU A 73 4.17 -0.88 1.46
C LEU A 73 5.54 -1.37 0.99
N PHE A 74 5.55 -2.25 -0.01
CA PHE A 74 6.77 -2.61 -0.72
C PHE A 74 6.89 -1.81 -2.01
N ILE A 75 8.09 -1.34 -2.30
CA ILE A 75 8.40 -0.61 -3.51
C ILE A 75 9.72 -1.10 -4.11
N SER A 76 9.85 -0.95 -5.42
CA SER A 76 11.07 -1.30 -6.13
C SER A 76 11.39 -0.23 -7.16
N GLY A 77 12.67 -0.07 -7.48
CA GLY A 77 13.15 1.00 -8.34
C GLY A 77 14.50 0.70 -8.96
N ARG A 78 14.91 1.56 -9.90
CA ARG A 78 16.20 1.44 -10.59
C ARG A 78 17.37 1.98 -9.76
N THR A 79 17.12 2.98 -8.93
CA THR A 79 18.12 3.65 -8.10
C THR A 79 17.63 3.75 -6.67
N GLU A 80 18.57 3.78 -5.73
CA GLU A 80 18.30 3.99 -4.31
C GLU A 80 17.68 5.37 -4.05
N GLU A 81 18.27 6.43 -4.61
CA GLU A 81 17.79 7.80 -4.48
C GLU A 81 16.34 7.99 -4.98
N GLY A 82 15.99 7.31 -6.07
CA GLY A 82 14.62 7.37 -6.62
C GLY A 82 13.60 6.73 -5.68
N LEU A 83 13.97 5.62 -5.04
CA LEU A 83 13.14 4.99 -4.01
C LEU A 83 13.03 5.86 -2.76
N GLU A 84 14.15 6.44 -2.32
CA GLU A 84 14.20 7.32 -1.15
C GLU A 84 13.28 8.54 -1.33
N THR A 85 13.35 9.19 -2.48
CA THR A 85 12.46 10.31 -2.84
C THR A 85 10.99 9.88 -2.87
N THR A 86 10.71 8.69 -3.42
CA THR A 86 9.34 8.17 -3.53
C THR A 86 8.76 7.85 -2.15
N ILE A 87 9.52 7.13 -1.31
CA ILE A 87 9.13 6.79 0.05
C ILE A 87 8.90 8.07 0.87
N SER A 88 9.83 9.03 0.80
CA SER A 88 9.70 10.31 1.51
C SER A 88 8.46 11.10 1.09
N LYS A 89 8.08 11.06 -0.19
CA LYS A 89 6.84 11.69 -0.70
C LYS A 89 5.57 10.97 -0.27
N LEU A 90 5.63 9.65 -0.06
CA LEU A 90 4.50 8.87 0.45
C LEU A 90 4.30 9.13 1.93
N GLU A 91 5.40 9.19 2.70
CA GLU A 91 5.39 9.50 4.13
C GLU A 91 4.97 10.94 4.45
N SER A 92 5.15 11.89 3.52
CA SER A 92 4.74 13.28 3.74
C SER A 92 3.25 13.53 3.57
N LYS A 93 2.48 12.51 3.22
CA LYS A 93 1.03 12.59 2.96
C LYS A 93 0.26 11.69 3.93
N PRO A 94 -1.02 12.01 4.22
CA PRO A 94 -1.91 11.07 4.87
C PRO A 94 -1.97 9.75 4.09
N VAL A 95 -2.19 8.65 4.81
CA VAL A 95 -2.34 7.32 4.20
C VAL A 95 -3.54 7.33 3.28
N ASP A 96 -3.33 6.94 2.02
CA ASP A 96 -4.37 6.76 1.02
C ASP A 96 -4.44 5.27 0.66
N VAL A 97 -5.49 4.58 1.10
CA VAL A 97 -5.65 3.12 0.96
C VAL A 97 -5.68 2.70 -0.49
N GLU A 98 -6.30 3.49 -1.37
CA GLU A 98 -6.36 3.19 -2.81
C GLU A 98 -4.98 3.34 -3.46
N CYS A 99 -4.23 4.38 -3.08
CA CYS A 99 -2.85 4.57 -3.53
C CYS A 99 -1.93 3.44 -3.07
N VAL A 100 -2.02 3.05 -1.78
CA VAL A 100 -1.24 1.94 -1.22
C VAL A 100 -1.58 0.65 -1.97
N LYS A 101 -2.86 0.35 -2.21
CA LYS A 101 -3.27 -0.84 -2.96
C LYS A 101 -2.71 -0.85 -4.38
N LEU A 102 -2.81 0.28 -5.09
CA LEU A 102 -2.29 0.41 -6.46
C LEU A 102 -0.78 0.14 -6.51
N LEU A 103 -0.01 0.75 -5.60
CA LEU A 103 1.43 0.58 -5.55
C LEU A 103 1.82 -0.85 -5.16
N GLN A 104 1.12 -1.43 -4.18
CA GLN A 104 1.34 -2.81 -3.76
C GLN A 104 1.08 -3.78 -4.92
N ASP A 105 0.02 -3.56 -5.70
CA ASP A 105 -0.28 -4.39 -6.87
C ASP A 105 0.78 -4.24 -7.96
N LEU A 106 1.21 -3.02 -8.23
CA LEU A 106 2.26 -2.72 -9.20
C LEU A 106 3.57 -3.42 -8.84
N HIS A 107 3.93 -3.43 -7.55
CA HIS A 107 5.18 -3.99 -7.05
C HIS A 107 5.06 -5.43 -6.52
N SER A 108 3.89 -6.06 -6.65
CA SER A 108 3.65 -7.44 -6.23
C SER A 108 4.50 -8.47 -6.98
N SER A 109 4.93 -8.12 -8.18
CA SER A 109 5.72 -8.97 -9.07
C SER A 109 7.05 -8.32 -9.44
N ARG A 110 7.99 -9.14 -9.94
CA ARG A 110 9.31 -8.66 -10.33
C ARG A 110 9.18 -7.74 -11.54
N ILE A 111 9.60 -6.50 -11.37
CA ILE A 111 9.79 -5.54 -12.47
C ILE A 111 11.24 -5.67 -12.98
N SER A 112 11.41 -5.81 -14.30
CA SER A 112 12.72 -5.91 -14.90
C SER A 112 13.54 -4.63 -14.71
N ASN A 113 14.86 -4.78 -14.52
CA ASN A 113 15.82 -3.68 -14.29
C ASN A 113 15.58 -2.86 -13.01
N TYR A 114 14.74 -3.33 -12.09
CA TYR A 114 14.58 -2.72 -10.78
C TYR A 114 15.53 -3.41 -9.80
N ASN A 115 16.71 -2.80 -9.65
CA ASN A 115 17.83 -3.35 -8.89
C ASN A 115 17.80 -2.98 -7.41
N TYR A 116 16.81 -2.19 -6.98
CA TYR A 116 16.62 -1.83 -5.58
C TYR A 116 15.19 -2.18 -5.15
N ARG A 117 15.07 -2.64 -3.91
CA ARG A 117 13.80 -2.88 -3.22
C ARG A 117 13.82 -2.16 -1.90
N GLY A 118 12.68 -1.62 -1.52
CA GLY A 118 12.50 -1.04 -0.21
C GLY A 118 11.12 -1.31 0.34
N TYR A 119 10.96 -1.00 1.61
CA TYR A 119 9.67 -0.97 2.27
C TYR A 119 9.55 0.28 3.13
N THR A 120 8.31 0.69 3.40
CA THR A 120 7.98 1.68 4.44
C THR A 120 6.70 1.26 5.15
N ILE A 121 6.56 1.67 6.41
CA ILE A 121 5.34 1.49 7.21
C ILE A 121 4.65 2.85 7.35
N LEU A 122 3.51 3.01 6.69
CA LEU A 122 2.71 4.23 6.70
C LEU A 122 1.66 4.21 7.82
N GLY A 123 1.29 5.39 8.34
CA GLY A 123 0.27 5.53 9.37
C GLY A 123 0.79 5.33 10.81
N ASN A 124 2.09 5.24 10.99
CA ASN A 124 2.74 5.24 12.30
C ASN A 124 3.45 6.58 12.54
N SER A 125 3.60 6.97 13.81
CA SER A 125 4.36 8.16 14.22
C SER A 125 5.84 8.03 13.87
N ASP A 126 6.38 6.83 14.09
CA ASP A 126 7.75 6.48 13.79
C ASP A 126 7.91 5.99 12.36
N LYS A 127 8.99 6.43 11.71
CA LYS A 127 9.31 6.04 10.34
C LYS A 127 10.14 4.76 10.34
N TYR A 128 9.54 3.67 9.90
CA TYR A 128 10.23 2.41 9.68
C TYR A 128 10.33 2.13 8.19
N ARG A 129 11.55 2.18 7.66
CA ARG A 129 11.84 1.92 6.25
C ARG A 129 13.25 1.36 6.06
N GLU A 130 13.44 0.66 4.96
CA GLU A 130 14.76 0.22 4.51
C GLU A 130 14.76 0.14 2.99
N ILE A 131 15.91 0.44 2.38
CA ILE A 131 16.17 0.24 0.95
C ILE A 131 17.42 -0.63 0.82
N LYS A 132 17.37 -1.64 -0.04
CA LYS A 132 18.50 -2.53 -0.31
C LYS A 132 18.61 -2.84 -1.80
N TYR A 133 19.84 -3.06 -2.22
CA TYR A 133 20.12 -3.64 -3.52
C TYR A 133 19.55 -5.07 -3.61
N TYR A 134 18.97 -5.39 -4.76
CA TYR A 134 18.41 -6.69 -5.08
C TYR A 134 19.23 -7.35 -6.19
N ASP A 135 19.93 -8.43 -5.83
CA ASP A 135 20.83 -9.20 -6.71
C ASP A 135 20.12 -10.05 -7.78
N GLY A 136 18.79 -10.10 -7.79
CA GLY A 136 18.03 -10.90 -8.75
C GLY A 136 17.98 -12.40 -8.43
N LEU A 137 18.62 -12.86 -7.36
CA LEU A 137 18.68 -14.27 -7.01
C LEU A 137 17.34 -14.73 -6.42
N LYS A 138 16.87 -15.89 -6.87
CA LYS A 138 15.73 -16.56 -6.26
C LYS A 138 16.20 -17.28 -5.00
N ARG A 139 15.64 -16.92 -3.86
CA ARG A 139 15.99 -17.50 -2.55
C ARG A 139 14.88 -18.46 -2.11
N PRO A 140 15.22 -19.66 -1.62
CA PRO A 140 14.22 -20.53 -1.01
C PRO A 140 13.67 -19.88 0.26
N VAL A 141 12.39 -20.12 0.55
CA VAL A 141 11.74 -19.67 1.78
C VAL A 141 11.73 -20.83 2.76
N TRP A 142 12.27 -20.62 3.95
CA TRP A 142 12.29 -21.59 5.04
C TRP A 142 11.43 -21.07 6.18
N PHE A 143 10.52 -21.90 6.67
CA PHE A 143 9.71 -21.63 7.86
C PHE A 143 10.38 -22.31 9.05
N ILE A 144 10.73 -21.53 10.07
CA ILE A 144 11.39 -22.01 11.29
C ILE A 144 10.46 -21.69 12.46
N PHE A 145 10.01 -22.71 13.16
CA PHE A 145 9.10 -22.58 14.30
C PHE A 145 9.88 -22.79 15.60
N SER A 146 10.04 -21.72 16.37
CA SER A 146 10.72 -21.77 17.66
C SER A 146 9.91 -22.58 18.68
N GLY A 147 10.61 -23.30 19.56
CA GLY A 147 9.98 -24.12 20.59
C GLY A 147 9.76 -23.39 21.91
N MET A 148 9.76 -24.16 22.99
CA MET A 148 9.66 -23.66 24.36
C MET A 148 10.74 -22.61 24.67
N GLY A 149 10.34 -21.54 25.37
CA GLY A 149 11.19 -20.41 25.72
C GLY A 149 10.93 -19.14 24.91
N SER A 150 10.14 -19.20 23.84
CA SER A 150 9.78 -18.02 23.04
C SER A 150 8.54 -17.27 23.54
N GLN A 151 7.87 -17.78 24.58
CA GLN A 151 6.65 -17.20 25.13
C GLN A 151 6.90 -16.02 26.07
N TRP A 152 5.98 -15.06 26.10
CA TRP A 152 5.99 -13.93 27.03
C TRP A 152 4.57 -13.39 27.26
N PRO A 153 4.26 -12.82 28.45
CA PRO A 153 2.92 -12.31 28.77
C PRO A 153 2.44 -11.24 27.80
N GLY A 154 1.23 -11.39 27.26
CA GLY A 154 0.68 -10.48 26.25
C GLY A 154 1.24 -10.69 24.84
N MET A 155 1.97 -11.78 24.58
CA MET A 155 2.44 -12.11 23.23
C MET A 155 1.26 -12.19 22.25
N GLY A 156 1.38 -11.50 21.11
CA GLY A 156 0.35 -11.52 20.07
C GLY A 156 -0.87 -10.62 20.29
N THR A 157 -1.04 -10.01 21.47
CA THR A 157 -2.17 -9.08 21.74
C THR A 157 -2.32 -7.98 20.69
N GLN A 158 -1.22 -7.35 20.27
CA GLN A 158 -1.22 -6.33 19.22
C GLN A 158 -1.57 -6.93 17.84
N LEU A 159 -1.24 -8.19 17.59
CA LEU A 159 -1.55 -8.88 16.34
C LEU A 159 -3.04 -9.22 16.22
N LEU A 160 -3.77 -9.33 17.35
CA LEU A 160 -5.22 -9.57 17.33
C LEU A 160 -6.02 -8.39 16.74
N LYS A 161 -5.40 -7.22 16.54
CA LYS A 161 -6.00 -6.11 15.79
C LYS A 161 -6.16 -6.45 14.30
N PHE A 162 -5.40 -7.41 13.77
CA PHE A 162 -5.55 -7.90 12.40
C PHE A 162 -6.65 -8.97 12.34
N PRO A 163 -7.72 -8.76 11.55
CA PRO A 163 -8.86 -9.68 11.52
C PRO A 163 -8.49 -11.12 11.20
N ILE A 164 -7.56 -11.34 10.27
CA ILE A 164 -7.13 -12.70 9.87
C ILE A 164 -6.45 -13.46 11.02
N ILE A 165 -5.67 -12.76 11.84
CA ILE A 165 -4.99 -13.36 13.00
C ILE A 165 -6.01 -13.61 14.12
N SER A 166 -6.87 -12.62 14.38
CA SER A 166 -7.95 -12.73 15.37
C SER A 166 -8.85 -13.94 15.09
N GLU A 167 -9.20 -14.16 13.82
CA GLU A 167 -10.02 -15.29 13.39
C GLU A 167 -9.30 -16.63 13.58
N SER A 168 -8.00 -16.74 13.24
CA SER A 168 -7.20 -17.96 13.49
C SER A 168 -7.18 -18.32 14.99
N ILE A 169 -6.94 -17.32 15.84
CA ILE A 169 -6.92 -17.50 17.30
C ILE A 169 -8.30 -17.87 17.84
N ARG A 170 -9.38 -17.23 17.37
CA ARG A 170 -10.76 -17.57 17.77
C ARG A 170 -11.12 -18.99 17.39
N ARG A 171 -10.73 -19.44 16.20
CA ARG A 171 -10.93 -20.83 15.78
C ARG A 171 -10.20 -21.81 16.70
N SER A 172 -8.95 -21.53 17.02
CA SER A 172 -8.16 -22.33 17.97
C SER A 172 -8.76 -22.31 19.37
N HIS A 173 -9.24 -21.15 19.83
CA HIS A 173 -9.90 -20.98 21.11
C HIS A 173 -11.14 -21.86 21.22
N ASN A 174 -12.05 -21.82 20.24
CA ASN A 174 -13.29 -22.60 20.27
C ASN A 174 -13.04 -24.11 20.42
N ILE A 175 -12.00 -24.65 19.75
CA ILE A 175 -11.61 -26.06 19.87
C ILE A 175 -11.08 -26.37 21.28
N LEU A 176 -10.32 -25.46 21.86
CA LEU A 176 -9.71 -25.62 23.18
C LEU A 176 -10.70 -25.41 24.34
N THR A 177 -11.75 -24.61 24.12
CA THR A 177 -12.84 -24.43 25.09
C THR A 177 -13.52 -25.76 25.41
N GLU A 178 -13.73 -26.63 24.41
CA GLU A 178 -14.27 -27.99 24.61
C GLU A 178 -13.37 -28.87 25.48
N LYS A 179 -12.10 -28.51 25.64
CA LYS A 179 -11.11 -29.18 26.49
C LYS A 179 -10.88 -28.48 27.84
N GLY A 180 -11.67 -27.45 28.14
CA GLY A 180 -11.59 -26.69 29.39
C GLY A 180 -10.42 -25.69 29.44
N LEU A 181 -9.92 -25.24 28.28
CA LEU A 181 -8.81 -24.31 28.20
C LEU A 181 -9.22 -22.98 27.53
N ASP A 182 -8.97 -21.86 28.21
CA ASP A 182 -9.25 -20.53 27.68
C ASP A 182 -8.01 -19.92 27.01
N LEU A 183 -7.91 -20.09 25.69
CA LEU A 183 -6.82 -19.52 24.90
C LEU A 183 -6.80 -17.98 24.91
N LEU A 184 -7.96 -17.32 24.92
CA LEU A 184 -8.01 -15.87 24.86
C LEU A 184 -7.51 -15.26 26.16
N TYR A 185 -7.80 -15.90 27.29
CA TYR A 185 -7.19 -15.57 28.58
C TYR A 185 -5.67 -15.75 28.55
N ILE A 186 -5.16 -16.88 28.05
CA ILE A 186 -3.72 -17.16 28.00
C ILE A 186 -2.97 -16.11 27.17
N ILE A 187 -3.50 -15.71 26.01
CA ILE A 187 -2.84 -14.77 25.09
C ILE A 187 -2.97 -13.31 25.58
N ASN A 188 -4.11 -12.92 26.15
CA ASN A 188 -4.35 -11.54 26.59
C ASN A 188 -3.86 -11.24 28.01
N SER A 189 -3.47 -12.26 28.78
CA SER A 189 -3.00 -12.06 30.15
C SER A 189 -1.65 -11.31 30.17
N THR A 190 -1.58 -10.28 31.01
CA THR A 190 -0.35 -9.55 31.32
C THR A 190 0.36 -10.09 32.57
N ASP A 191 -0.16 -11.16 33.19
CA ASP A 191 0.48 -11.79 34.34
C ASP A 191 1.80 -12.46 33.92
N LYS A 192 2.89 -12.06 34.59
CA LYS A 192 4.22 -12.65 34.38
C LYS A 192 4.27 -14.14 34.68
N SER A 193 3.38 -14.64 35.52
CA SER A 193 3.34 -16.05 35.90
C SER A 193 2.56 -16.94 34.94
N ILE A 194 1.83 -16.37 33.96
CA ILE A 194 0.89 -17.12 33.11
C ILE A 194 1.56 -18.30 32.39
N PHE A 195 2.80 -18.13 31.98
CA PHE A 195 3.59 -19.13 31.24
C PHE A 195 4.48 -20.01 32.14
N ASN A 196 4.42 -19.86 33.47
CA ASN A 196 4.99 -20.86 34.38
C ASN A 196 4.23 -22.20 34.29
N ASN A 197 2.98 -22.15 33.85
CA ASN A 197 2.25 -23.34 33.44
C ASN A 197 2.76 -23.80 32.06
N ILE A 198 3.35 -25.01 32.04
CA ILE A 198 3.89 -25.63 30.82
C ILE A 198 2.79 -25.77 29.74
N LEU A 199 1.56 -26.12 30.13
CA LEU A 199 0.43 -26.24 29.19
C LEU A 199 0.12 -24.91 28.51
N HIS A 200 0.11 -23.80 29.27
CA HIS A 200 -0.11 -22.47 28.71
C HIS A 200 1.01 -22.09 27.74
N SER A 201 2.26 -22.45 28.06
CA SER A 201 3.41 -22.21 27.17
C SER A 201 3.26 -22.95 25.85
N PHE A 202 2.99 -24.26 25.87
CA PHE A 202 2.81 -25.04 24.65
C PHE A 202 1.66 -24.51 23.79
N VAL A 203 0.48 -24.36 24.39
CA VAL A 203 -0.71 -23.96 23.64
C VAL A 203 -0.59 -22.53 23.15
N GLY A 204 -0.06 -21.62 23.97
CA GLY A 204 0.15 -20.22 23.57
C GLY A 204 1.11 -20.10 22.40
N ILE A 205 2.28 -20.76 22.45
CA ILE A 205 3.26 -20.73 21.36
C ILE A 205 2.66 -21.29 20.07
N THR A 206 2.06 -22.47 20.15
CA THR A 206 1.47 -23.13 18.97
C THR A 206 0.33 -22.31 18.38
N ALA A 207 -0.54 -21.73 19.21
CA ALA A 207 -1.65 -20.91 18.72
C ALA A 207 -1.17 -19.65 17.99
N ILE A 208 -0.09 -19.00 18.45
CA ILE A 208 0.47 -17.81 17.78
C ILE A 208 1.19 -18.18 16.48
N GLN A 209 1.76 -19.39 16.39
CA GLN A 209 2.45 -19.89 15.20
C GLN A 209 1.50 -20.33 14.07
N VAL A 210 0.25 -20.66 14.40
CA VAL A 210 -0.78 -21.16 13.47
C VAL A 210 -1.65 -20.03 12.91
#